data_AF-A0A1S8S297-F1
#
_entry.id   AF-A0A1S8S297-F1
#
_cell.length_a   1.000
_cell.length_b   1.000
_cell.length_c   1.000
_cell.angle_alpha   90.00
_cell.angle_beta   90.00
_cell.angle_gamma   90.00
#
_symmetry.space_group_name_H-M   'P 1'
#
loop_
_entity.id
_entity.type
_entity.pdbx_description
1 polymer ?
#
loop_
_entity_poly.entity_id
_entity_poly.type
_entity_poly.pdbx_seq_one_letter_code
_entity_poly.pdbx_strand_id
1 'polypeptide(L)'
;MKVYEGRKYFIITLVLWSFQFALLYISIYLAFKNNMLISQNNVTWNNIALKFLNDYFSMLLLPSILIIANRRNLKDFGLCYESKKESLALLMIMLLLFILHNDFTITGVYKFFFYLVVVGFGEEFIFRGFVYNRLKCNSKTVAIILSGILWGILHAIMPSILNNSSIGQLLLSMSTEIGSGILMGWYFIYIQEKSKTLWIPILIHAILDYTVGGIGSITAIGMFFYFLFKSKQEEYN
;
A
#
# COMPACT_ATOMS: atom_id res chain seq x y z
N MET A 1 5.19 -31.64 6.82
CA MET A 1 5.01 -30.48 7.71
C MET A 1 5.06 -29.14 6.96
N LYS A 2 6.18 -28.77 6.29
CA LYS A 2 6.29 -27.50 5.53
C LYS A 2 5.23 -27.27 4.44
N VAL A 3 4.85 -28.31 3.68
CA VAL A 3 3.81 -28.22 2.63
C VAL A 3 2.42 -27.92 3.20
N TYR A 4 2.10 -28.47 4.38
CA TYR A 4 0.81 -28.28 5.03
C TYR A 4 0.67 -26.87 5.62
N GLU A 5 1.74 -26.35 6.23
CA GLU A 5 1.81 -24.95 6.66
C GLU A 5 1.73 -23.98 5.48
N GLY A 6 2.43 -24.30 4.39
CA GLY A 6 2.39 -23.55 3.14
C GLY A 6 0.98 -23.40 2.55
N ARG A 7 0.23 -24.51 2.48
CA ARG A 7 -1.17 -24.52 2.02
C ARG A 7 -2.09 -23.73 2.97
N LYS A 8 -1.89 -23.86 4.28
CA LYS A 8 -2.65 -23.08 5.28
C LYS A 8 -2.42 -21.58 5.11
N TYR A 9 -1.18 -21.13 4.94
CA TYR A 9 -0.88 -19.71 4.71
C TYR A 9 -1.47 -19.19 3.40
N PHE A 10 -1.43 -19.99 2.34
CA PHE A 10 -2.05 -19.63 1.07
C PHE A 10 -3.56 -19.38 1.22
N ILE A 11 -4.29 -20.31 1.84
CA ILE A 11 -5.75 -20.18 2.05
C ILE A 11 -6.08 -18.99 2.94
N ILE A 12 -5.39 -18.82 4.07
CA ILE A 12 -5.62 -17.69 4.98
C ILE A 12 -5.37 -16.36 4.27
N THR A 13 -4.33 -16.30 3.43
CA THR A 13 -4.01 -15.08 2.67
C THR A 13 -5.14 -14.72 1.70
N LEU A 14 -5.66 -15.68 0.94
CA LEU A 14 -6.77 -15.43 0.02
C LEU A 14 -8.05 -15.03 0.76
N VAL A 15 -8.37 -15.69 1.87
CA VAL A 15 -9.57 -15.35 2.68
C VAL A 15 -9.48 -13.91 3.21
N LEU A 16 -8.34 -13.52 3.78
CA LEU A 16 -8.18 -12.17 4.32
C LEU A 16 -8.10 -11.11 3.24
N TRP A 17 -7.52 -11.42 2.08
CA TRP A 17 -7.57 -10.54 0.93
C TRP A 17 -9.00 -10.39 0.39
N SER A 18 -9.77 -11.47 0.27
CA SER A 18 -11.18 -11.39 -0.13
C SER A 18 -12.02 -10.60 0.86
N PHE A 19 -11.71 -10.70 2.16
CA PHE A 19 -12.30 -9.84 3.18
C PHE A 19 -11.95 -8.37 2.97
N GLN A 20 -10.68 -8.03 2.71
CA GLN A 20 -10.25 -6.67 2.39
C GLN A 20 -10.94 -6.13 1.13
N PHE A 21 -11.03 -6.95 0.08
CA PHE A 21 -11.72 -6.62 -1.16
C PHE A 21 -13.18 -6.27 -0.90
N ALA A 22 -13.90 -7.13 -0.17
CA ALA A 22 -15.31 -6.93 0.14
C ALA A 22 -15.51 -5.69 1.01
N LEU A 23 -14.65 -5.51 2.02
CA LEU A 23 -14.66 -4.35 2.91
C LEU A 23 -14.46 -3.04 2.11
N LEU A 24 -13.45 -2.99 1.24
CA LEU A 24 -13.18 -1.84 0.38
C LEU A 24 -14.38 -1.54 -0.54
N TYR A 25 -14.88 -2.55 -1.26
CA TYR A 25 -16.04 -2.39 -2.15
C TYR A 25 -17.28 -1.90 -1.41
N ILE A 26 -17.67 -2.58 -0.32
CA ILE A 26 -18.90 -2.26 0.44
C ILE A 26 -18.78 -0.87 1.08
N SER A 27 -17.65 -0.56 1.70
CA SER A 27 -17.44 0.74 2.36
C SER A 27 -17.54 1.90 1.37
N ILE A 28 -16.88 1.80 0.21
CA ILE A 28 -16.93 2.81 -0.84
C ILE A 28 -18.33 2.90 -1.43
N TYR A 29 -18.94 1.76 -1.77
CA TYR A 29 -20.27 1.72 -2.37
C TYR A 29 -21.33 2.35 -1.46
N LEU A 30 -21.34 2.00 -0.17
CA LEU A 30 -22.25 2.58 0.81
C LEU A 30 -21.99 4.07 1.01
N ALA A 31 -20.73 4.49 1.12
CA ALA A 31 -20.40 5.90 1.26
C ALA A 31 -20.83 6.71 0.03
N PHE A 32 -20.61 6.18 -1.17
CA PHE A 32 -21.01 6.80 -2.44
C PHE A 32 -22.53 6.92 -2.54
N LYS A 33 -23.25 5.81 -2.33
CA LYS A 33 -24.72 5.75 -2.42
C LYS A 33 -25.42 6.71 -1.43
N ASN A 34 -24.83 6.92 -0.26
CA ASN A 34 -25.39 7.79 0.78
C ASN A 34 -24.84 9.24 0.73
N ASN A 35 -24.11 9.62 -0.32
CA ASN A 35 -23.45 10.94 -0.44
C ASN A 35 -22.51 11.28 0.74
N MET A 36 -21.92 10.25 1.35
CA MET A 36 -20.98 10.35 2.47
C MET A 36 -19.52 10.29 2.01
N LEU A 37 -19.26 10.03 0.73
CA LEU A 37 -17.91 9.96 0.17
C LEU A 37 -17.32 11.37 0.01
N ILE A 38 -16.24 11.65 0.74
CA ILE A 38 -15.56 12.94 0.72
C ILE A 38 -14.25 12.81 -0.06
N SER A 39 -14.07 13.63 -1.09
CA SER A 39 -12.79 13.75 -1.78
C SER A 39 -11.73 14.32 -0.84
N GLN A 40 -10.49 13.85 -0.99
CA GLN A 40 -9.31 14.39 -0.32
C GLN A 40 -9.10 15.89 -0.57
N ASN A 41 -9.65 16.45 -1.66
CA ASN A 41 -9.60 17.88 -1.96
C ASN A 41 -10.64 18.72 -1.19
N ASN A 42 -11.67 18.09 -0.62
CA ASN A 42 -12.83 18.75 -0.02
C ASN A 42 -12.93 18.49 1.50
N VAL A 43 -11.81 18.12 2.14
CA VAL A 43 -11.77 17.87 3.57
C VAL A 43 -11.87 19.20 4.33
N THR A 44 -12.69 19.24 5.36
CA THR A 44 -12.90 20.41 6.22
C THR A 44 -13.04 19.96 7.67
N TRP A 45 -12.95 20.88 8.62
CA TRP A 45 -13.19 20.59 10.03
C TRP A 45 -14.55 19.93 10.31
N ASN A 46 -15.56 20.26 9.52
CA ASN A 46 -16.91 19.74 9.69
C ASN A 46 -17.07 18.28 9.23
N ASN A 47 -16.20 17.82 8.32
CA ASN A 47 -16.37 16.52 7.65
C ASN A 47 -15.18 15.57 7.83
N ILE A 48 -14.08 16.03 8.45
CA ILE A 48 -12.85 15.25 8.63
C ILE A 48 -13.08 13.93 9.38
N ALA A 49 -13.96 13.94 10.39
CA ALA A 49 -14.29 12.72 11.14
C ALA A 49 -14.95 11.66 10.24
N LEU A 50 -15.90 12.08 9.39
CA LEU A 50 -16.55 11.20 8.44
C LEU A 50 -15.57 10.69 7.37
N LYS A 51 -14.70 11.58 6.86
CA LYS A 51 -13.64 11.21 5.91
C LYS A 51 -12.69 10.17 6.52
N PHE A 52 -12.23 10.40 7.74
CA PHE A 52 -11.38 9.45 8.47
C PHE A 52 -12.07 8.11 8.69
N LEU A 53 -13.34 8.09 9.08
CA LEU A 53 -14.09 6.84 9.24
C LEU A 53 -14.17 6.07 7.92
N ASN A 54 -14.50 6.74 6.81
CA ASN A 54 -14.54 6.10 5.50
C ASN A 54 -13.18 5.52 5.10
N ASP A 55 -12.10 6.28 5.26
CA ASP A 55 -10.73 5.85 4.95
C ASP A 55 -10.27 4.70 5.88
N TYR A 56 -10.65 4.75 7.16
CA TYR A 56 -10.34 3.71 8.12
C TYR A 56 -11.05 2.40 7.80
N PHE A 57 -12.36 2.44 7.54
CA PHE A 57 -13.12 1.24 7.22
C PHE A 57 -12.73 0.68 5.85
N SER A 58 -12.43 1.53 4.86
CA SER A 58 -12.04 1.06 3.54
C SER A 58 -10.64 0.45 3.50
N MET A 59 -9.67 0.99 4.27
CA MET A 59 -8.26 0.64 4.09
C MET A 59 -7.51 0.24 5.36
N LEU A 60 -7.83 0.81 6.53
CA LEU A 60 -7.02 0.62 7.75
C LEU A 60 -7.57 -0.39 8.75
N LEU A 61 -8.85 -0.81 8.63
CA LEU A 61 -9.46 -1.73 9.58
C LEU A 61 -8.73 -3.09 9.61
N LEU A 62 -8.50 -3.71 8.45
CA LEU A 62 -7.80 -4.99 8.40
C LEU A 62 -6.32 -4.87 8.84
N PRO A 63 -5.51 -3.89 8.37
CA PRO A 63 -4.18 -3.65 8.93
C PRO A 63 -4.20 -3.53 10.45
N SER A 64 -5.14 -2.76 11.01
CA SER A 64 -5.25 -2.55 12.46
C SER A 64 -5.54 -3.86 13.21
N ILE A 65 -6.49 -4.66 12.71
CA ILE A 65 -6.80 -5.99 13.28
C ILE A 65 -5.56 -6.89 13.25
N LEU A 66 -4.86 -6.96 12.11
CA LEU A 66 -3.67 -7.79 11.94
C LEU A 66 -2.52 -7.35 12.86
N ILE A 67 -2.30 -6.04 13.00
CA ILE A 67 -1.28 -5.48 13.90
C ILE A 67 -1.60 -5.82 15.35
N ILE A 68 -2.85 -5.62 15.79
CA ILE A 68 -3.27 -5.91 17.17
C ILE A 68 -3.15 -7.41 17.48
N ALA A 69 -3.59 -8.27 16.56
CA ALA A 69 -3.52 -9.72 16.68
C ALA A 69 -2.07 -10.23 16.71
N ASN A 70 -1.15 -9.56 16.00
CA ASN A 70 0.25 -9.97 15.86
C ASN A 70 1.24 -9.01 16.54
N ARG A 71 0.80 -8.23 17.54
CA ARG A 71 1.59 -7.14 18.16
C ARG A 71 2.98 -7.54 18.69
N ARG A 72 3.17 -8.83 19.01
CA ARG A 72 4.46 -9.37 19.50
C ARG A 72 5.43 -9.74 18.36
N ASN A 73 4.93 -9.88 17.13
CA ASN A 73 5.66 -10.42 15.97
C ASN A 73 5.57 -9.50 14.74
N LEU A 74 5.50 -8.17 14.93
CA LEU A 74 5.38 -7.21 13.82
C LEU A 74 6.59 -7.25 12.85
N LYS A 75 7.73 -7.77 13.30
CA LYS A 75 8.91 -8.03 12.46
C LYS A 75 8.61 -9.03 11.34
N ASP A 76 7.67 -9.97 11.53
CA ASP A 76 7.27 -10.94 10.51
C ASP A 76 6.59 -10.24 9.31
N PHE A 77 6.05 -9.04 9.53
CA PHE A 77 5.48 -8.18 8.51
C PHE A 77 6.51 -7.20 7.90
N GLY A 78 7.76 -7.25 8.34
CA GLY A 78 8.81 -6.30 7.94
C GLY A 78 8.74 -4.96 8.66
N LEU A 79 7.91 -4.79 9.69
CA LEU A 79 7.91 -3.58 10.53
C LEU A 79 9.10 -3.62 11.50
N CYS A 80 10.28 -3.29 10.99
CA CYS A 80 11.54 -3.24 11.73
C CYS A 80 12.40 -2.06 11.27
N TYR A 81 13.50 -1.80 11.99
CA TYR A 81 14.34 -0.62 11.76
C TYR A 81 15.74 -0.98 11.21
N GLU A 82 15.82 -1.78 10.15
CA GLU A 82 17.10 -2.16 9.51
C GLU A 82 17.68 -0.97 8.70
N SER A 83 16.93 -0.40 7.75
CA SER A 83 17.34 0.76 6.94
C SER A 83 16.90 2.10 7.53
N LYS A 84 17.34 2.41 8.76
CA LYS A 84 16.92 3.64 9.48
C LYS A 84 17.29 4.92 8.73
N LYS A 85 18.51 5.00 8.20
CA LYS A 85 19.02 6.22 7.55
C LYS A 85 18.25 6.50 6.26
N GLU A 86 18.01 5.46 5.47
CA GLU A 86 17.25 5.51 4.24
C GLU A 86 15.77 5.85 4.52
N SER A 87 15.19 5.26 5.58
CA SER A 87 13.82 5.58 6.01
C SER A 87 13.70 7.02 6.47
N LEU A 88 14.68 7.52 7.22
CA LEU A 88 14.71 8.92 7.65
C LEU A 88 14.86 9.87 6.45
N ALA A 89 15.74 9.55 5.50
CA ALA A 89 15.92 10.36 4.29
C ALA A 89 14.63 10.44 3.47
N LEU A 90 13.93 9.32 3.27
CA LEU A 90 12.64 9.31 2.59
C LEU A 90 11.56 10.06 3.38
N LEU A 91 11.54 9.96 4.71
CA LEU A 91 10.63 10.76 5.54
C LEU A 91 10.91 12.26 5.38
N MET A 92 12.18 12.68 5.30
CA MET A 92 12.54 14.07 5.03
C MET A 92 12.09 14.53 3.64
N ILE A 93 12.17 13.67 2.62
CA ILE A 93 11.61 13.96 1.28
C ILE A 93 10.10 14.11 1.36
N MET A 94 9.41 13.23 2.09
CA MET A 94 7.97 13.31 2.29
C MET A 94 7.57 14.64 2.97
N LEU A 95 8.31 15.07 3.99
CA LEU A 95 8.12 16.38 4.65
C LEU A 95 8.42 17.56 3.72
N LEU A 96 9.44 17.45 2.86
CA LEU A 96 9.73 18.44 1.83
C LEU A 96 8.56 18.57 0.85
N LEU A 97 7.97 17.46 0.39
CA LEU A 97 6.79 17.47 -0.48
C LEU A 97 5.61 18.20 0.18
N PHE A 98 5.40 17.99 1.48
CA PHE A 98 4.37 18.72 2.23
C PHE A 98 4.59 20.24 2.19
N ILE A 99 5.83 20.69 2.38
CA ILE A 99 6.18 22.11 2.28
C ILE A 99 5.99 22.63 0.84
N LEU A 100 6.39 21.84 -0.17
CA LEU A 100 6.27 22.21 -1.58
C LEU A 100 4.83 22.30 -2.09
N HIS A 101 3.91 21.48 -1.56
CA HIS A 101 2.47 21.62 -1.83
C HIS A 101 1.90 22.93 -1.30
N ASN A 102 2.55 23.53 -0.27
CA ASN A 102 2.19 24.83 0.30
C ASN A 102 0.71 24.92 0.75
N ASP A 103 0.12 23.79 1.16
CA ASP A 103 -1.23 23.69 1.70
C ASP A 103 -1.15 23.28 3.18
N PHE A 104 -1.07 24.27 4.05
CA PHE A 104 -1.03 24.07 5.51
C PHE A 104 -2.42 24.09 6.15
N THR A 105 -3.48 24.03 5.34
CA THR A 105 -4.85 23.93 5.85
C THR A 105 -5.14 22.50 6.36
N ILE A 106 -6.31 22.30 6.97
CA ILE A 106 -6.75 20.97 7.36
C ILE A 106 -6.83 20.01 6.16
N THR A 107 -7.15 20.52 4.97
CA THR A 107 -7.17 19.74 3.73
C THR A 107 -5.79 19.21 3.40
N GLY A 108 -4.77 20.08 3.39
CA GLY A 108 -3.40 19.70 3.06
C GLY A 108 -2.79 18.76 4.08
N VAL A 109 -3.00 19.01 5.38
CA VAL A 109 -2.59 18.10 6.46
C VAL A 109 -3.26 16.74 6.32
N TYR A 110 -4.56 16.71 6.03
CA TYR A 110 -5.27 15.45 5.85
C TYR A 110 -4.82 14.71 4.59
N LYS A 111 -4.55 15.40 3.47
CA LYS A 111 -3.98 14.78 2.26
C LYS A 111 -2.64 14.12 2.55
N PHE A 112 -1.75 14.82 3.26
CA PHE A 112 -0.47 14.26 3.68
C PHE A 112 -0.65 12.99 4.51
N PHE A 113 -1.54 13.04 5.51
CA PHE A 113 -1.91 11.87 6.32
C PHE A 113 -2.49 10.74 5.47
N PHE A 114 -3.38 11.06 4.53
CA PHE A 114 -4.05 10.10 3.67
C PHE A 114 -3.05 9.32 2.82
N TYR A 115 -2.15 9.99 2.10
CA TYR A 115 -1.17 9.30 1.26
C TYR A 115 -0.13 8.53 2.06
N LEU A 116 0.31 9.05 3.21
CA LEU A 116 1.30 8.36 4.04
C LEU A 116 0.72 7.17 4.80
N VAL A 117 -0.41 7.37 5.48
CA VAL A 117 -0.95 6.41 6.46
C VAL A 117 -2.05 5.56 5.83
N VAL A 118 -3.03 6.16 5.17
CA VAL A 118 -4.17 5.41 4.61
C VAL A 118 -3.71 4.57 3.42
N VAL A 119 -3.06 5.19 2.44
CA VAL A 119 -2.64 4.53 1.21
C VAL A 119 -1.29 3.84 1.38
N GLY A 120 -0.20 4.59 1.56
CA GLY A 120 1.15 4.05 1.62
C GLY A 120 1.32 2.98 2.71
N PHE A 121 0.96 3.28 3.96
CA PHE A 121 1.04 2.27 5.03
C PHE A 121 -0.01 1.17 4.87
N GLY A 122 -1.28 1.51 4.63
CA GLY A 122 -2.36 0.53 4.54
C GLY A 122 -2.10 -0.53 3.46
N GLU A 123 -1.74 -0.09 2.25
CA GLU A 123 -1.56 -1.00 1.11
C GLU A 123 -0.29 -1.82 1.26
N GLU A 124 0.85 -1.19 1.57
CA GLU A 124 2.10 -1.92 1.72
C GLU A 124 2.02 -2.91 2.90
N PHE A 125 1.32 -2.58 3.99
CA PHE A 125 1.12 -3.52 5.08
C PHE A 125 0.35 -4.77 4.65
N ILE A 126 -0.74 -4.62 3.89
CA ILE A 126 -1.51 -5.77 3.40
C ILE A 126 -0.71 -6.56 2.36
N PHE A 127 -0.18 -5.91 1.33
CA PHE A 127 0.35 -6.63 0.18
C PHE A 127 1.80 -7.11 0.39
N ARG A 128 2.64 -6.26 0.96
CA ARG A 128 4.08 -6.55 1.14
C ARG A 128 4.34 -7.11 2.53
N GLY A 129 3.69 -6.53 3.54
CA GLY A 129 3.80 -6.97 4.93
C GLY A 129 3.13 -8.31 5.18
N PHE A 130 1.92 -8.52 4.66
CA PHE A 130 1.15 -9.74 4.91
C PHE A 130 1.14 -10.72 3.73
N VAL A 131 0.54 -10.37 2.58
CA VAL A 131 0.35 -11.28 1.43
C VAL A 131 1.67 -11.86 0.93
N TYR A 132 2.62 -11.01 0.54
CA TYR A 132 3.92 -11.44 0.03
C TYR A 132 4.68 -12.30 1.06
N ASN A 133 4.84 -11.80 2.28
CA ASN A 133 5.61 -12.50 3.33
C ASN A 133 5.02 -13.85 3.73
N ARG A 134 3.70 -14.03 3.63
CA ARG A 134 3.02 -15.31 3.89
C ARG A 134 3.13 -16.27 2.70
N LEU A 135 3.08 -15.76 1.47
CA LEU A 135 3.13 -16.60 0.27
C LEU A 135 4.54 -17.03 -0.11
N LYS A 136 5.57 -16.22 0.20
CA LYS A 136 6.96 -16.48 -0.22
C LYS A 136 7.55 -17.77 0.34
N CYS A 137 6.98 -18.32 1.42
CA CYS A 137 7.41 -19.61 1.98
C CYS A 137 7.13 -20.79 1.04
N ASN A 138 6.17 -20.65 0.12
CA ASN A 138 5.84 -21.67 -0.89
C ASN A 138 6.68 -21.49 -2.14
N SER A 139 6.63 -20.29 -2.72
CA SER A 139 7.41 -19.91 -3.90
C SER A 139 7.48 -18.39 -3.96
N LYS A 140 8.70 -17.86 -4.05
CA LYS A 140 8.94 -16.42 -4.15
C LYS A 140 8.33 -15.84 -5.42
N THR A 141 8.49 -16.50 -6.56
CA THR A 141 7.93 -16.05 -7.85
C THR A 141 6.41 -15.98 -7.79
N VAL A 142 5.77 -17.03 -7.25
CA VAL A 142 4.31 -17.07 -7.10
C VAL A 142 3.85 -15.97 -6.14
N ALA A 143 4.57 -15.74 -5.04
CA ALA A 143 4.25 -14.67 -4.09
C ALA A 143 4.33 -13.27 -4.71
N ILE A 144 5.34 -13.00 -5.55
CA ILE A 144 5.48 -11.74 -6.29
C ILE A 144 4.28 -11.54 -7.22
N ILE A 145 4.00 -12.54 -8.06
CA ILE A 145 2.93 -12.45 -9.07
C ILE A 145 1.56 -12.30 -8.39
N LEU A 146 1.23 -13.17 -7.42
CA LEU A 146 -0.05 -13.10 -6.72
C LEU A 146 -0.20 -11.80 -5.94
N SER A 147 0.83 -11.36 -5.20
CA SER A 147 0.75 -10.09 -4.48
C SER A 147 0.47 -8.93 -5.42
N GLY A 148 1.10 -8.89 -6.59
CA GLY A 148 0.89 -7.86 -7.60
C GLY A 148 -0.51 -7.90 -8.24
N ILE A 149 -0.98 -9.10 -8.62
CA ILE A 149 -2.35 -9.29 -9.17
C ILE A 149 -3.40 -8.81 -8.16
N LEU A 150 -3.29 -9.27 -6.91
CA LEU A 150 -4.26 -8.97 -5.85
C LEU A 150 -4.27 -7.48 -5.50
N TRP A 151 -3.13 -6.78 -5.61
CA TRP A 151 -3.01 -5.34 -5.43
C TRP A 151 -3.63 -4.56 -6.60
N GLY A 152 -3.30 -4.94 -7.84
CA GLY A 152 -3.85 -4.32 -9.05
C GLY A 152 -5.38 -4.42 -9.13
N ILE A 153 -5.96 -5.57 -8.79
CA ILE A 153 -7.43 -5.76 -8.79
C ILE A 153 -8.16 -4.74 -7.90
N LEU A 154 -7.59 -4.34 -6.76
CA LEU A 154 -8.24 -3.37 -5.87
C LEU A 154 -8.32 -1.95 -6.49
N HIS A 155 -7.39 -1.60 -7.38
CA HIS A 155 -7.31 -0.26 -7.97
C HIS A 155 -8.50 0.05 -8.88
N ALA A 156 -9.17 -0.98 -9.41
CA ALA A 156 -10.36 -0.80 -10.24
C ALA A 156 -11.63 -0.45 -9.43
N ILE A 157 -11.68 -0.74 -8.12
CA ILE A 157 -12.92 -0.67 -7.33
C ILE A 157 -13.45 0.75 -7.22
N MET A 158 -12.63 1.68 -6.71
CA MET A 158 -13.07 3.06 -6.50
C MET A 158 -13.46 3.74 -7.82
N PRO A 159 -12.64 3.72 -8.90
CA PRO A 159 -13.03 4.30 -10.18
C PRO A 159 -14.32 3.71 -10.74
N SER A 160 -14.51 2.39 -10.66
CA SER A 160 -15.73 1.75 -11.18
C SER A 160 -16.98 2.13 -10.39
N ILE A 161 -16.90 2.29 -9.07
CA ILE A 161 -18.05 2.75 -8.27
C ILE A 161 -18.39 4.20 -8.63
N LEU A 162 -17.38 5.08 -8.68
CA LEU A 162 -17.57 6.50 -9.01
C LEU A 162 -18.17 6.70 -10.41
N ASN A 163 -17.82 5.85 -11.36
CA ASN A 163 -18.32 5.88 -12.73
C ASN A 163 -19.64 5.10 -12.93
N ASN A 164 -20.25 4.57 -11.86
CA ASN A 164 -21.42 3.69 -11.94
C ASN A 164 -21.26 2.55 -12.97
N SER A 165 -20.06 1.97 -13.02
CA SER A 165 -19.70 0.95 -14.00
C SER A 165 -20.54 -0.32 -13.83
N SER A 166 -20.88 -0.96 -14.94
CA SER A 166 -21.47 -2.30 -14.91
C SER A 166 -20.47 -3.34 -14.38
N ILE A 167 -20.96 -4.52 -13.96
CA ILE A 167 -20.07 -5.60 -13.50
C ILE A 167 -19.05 -6.02 -14.57
N GLY A 168 -19.44 -6.02 -15.84
CA GLY A 168 -18.54 -6.33 -16.95
C GLY A 168 -17.43 -5.28 -17.13
N GLN A 169 -17.77 -4.00 -16.94
CA GLN A 169 -16.80 -2.90 -16.97
C GLN A 169 -15.84 -2.98 -15.78
N LEU A 170 -16.34 -3.27 -14.57
CA LEU A 170 -15.48 -3.49 -13.39
C LEU A 170 -14.47 -4.62 -13.63
N LEU A 171 -14.92 -5.76 -14.15
CA LEU A 171 -14.03 -6.90 -14.45
C LEU A 171 -12.97 -6.56 -15.52
N LEU A 172 -13.35 -5.77 -16.53
CA LEU A 172 -12.40 -5.27 -17.52
C LEU A 172 -11.36 -4.35 -16.89
N SER A 173 -11.79 -3.38 -16.07
CA SER A 173 -10.90 -2.48 -15.33
C SER A 173 -9.96 -3.23 -14.38
N MET A 174 -10.43 -4.26 -13.68
CA MET A 174 -9.56 -5.11 -12.86
C MET A 174 -8.47 -5.78 -13.71
N SER A 175 -8.83 -6.25 -14.90
CA SER A 175 -7.92 -6.95 -15.79
C SER A 175 -6.82 -6.02 -16.32
N THR A 176 -7.15 -4.75 -16.58
CA THR A 176 -6.16 -3.76 -17.04
C THR A 176 -5.16 -3.37 -15.96
N GLU A 177 -5.55 -3.40 -14.68
CA GLU A 177 -4.67 -3.07 -13.55
C GLU A 177 -3.73 -4.21 -13.13
N ILE A 178 -3.91 -5.43 -13.65
CA ILE A 178 -3.02 -6.55 -13.30
C ILE A 178 -1.58 -6.30 -13.74
N GLY A 179 -1.39 -5.73 -14.93
CA GLY A 179 -0.04 -5.48 -15.49
C GLY A 179 0.76 -4.49 -14.65
N SER A 180 0.17 -3.31 -14.38
CA SER A 180 0.74 -2.30 -13.48
C SER A 180 0.92 -2.87 -12.07
N GLY A 181 -0.04 -3.65 -11.59
CA GLY A 181 -0.01 -4.31 -10.29
C GLY A 181 1.18 -5.25 -10.10
N ILE A 182 1.48 -6.09 -11.09
CA ILE A 182 2.64 -6.99 -11.05
C ILE A 182 3.96 -6.22 -11.10
N LEU A 183 4.08 -5.24 -12.00
CA LEU A 183 5.32 -4.47 -12.18
C LEU A 183 5.67 -3.66 -10.92
N MET A 184 4.72 -2.88 -10.41
CA MET A 184 4.91 -2.09 -9.19
C MET A 184 4.97 -2.99 -7.95
N GLY A 185 4.18 -4.07 -7.92
CA GLY A 185 4.26 -5.11 -6.89
C GLY A 185 5.69 -5.67 -6.76
N TRP A 186 6.29 -6.06 -7.87
CA TRP A 186 7.68 -6.51 -7.93
C TRP A 186 8.66 -5.45 -7.45
N TYR A 187 8.50 -4.19 -7.89
CA TYR A 187 9.36 -3.08 -7.46
C TYR A 187 9.36 -2.91 -5.94
N PHE A 188 8.18 -2.82 -5.33
CA PHE A 188 8.07 -2.62 -3.88
C PHE A 188 8.57 -3.83 -3.09
N ILE A 189 8.32 -5.06 -3.57
CA ILE A 189 8.87 -6.28 -2.98
C ILE A 189 10.41 -6.28 -3.06
N TYR A 190 10.98 -5.93 -4.21
CA TYR A 190 12.42 -5.84 -4.39
C TYR A 190 13.05 -4.88 -3.36
N ILE A 191 12.47 -3.68 -3.23
CA ILE A 191 12.95 -2.67 -2.28
C ILE A 191 12.79 -3.15 -0.82
N GLN A 192 11.65 -3.76 -0.48
CA GLN A 192 11.42 -4.33 0.86
C GLN A 192 12.48 -5.38 1.22
N GLU A 193 12.81 -6.29 0.29
CA GLU A 193 13.79 -7.33 0.55
C GLU A 193 15.21 -6.79 0.70
N LYS A 194 15.59 -5.82 -0.15
CA LYS A 194 16.92 -5.23 -0.10
C LYS A 194 17.12 -4.31 1.11
N SER A 195 16.08 -3.58 1.50
CA SER A 195 16.10 -2.75 2.71
C SER A 195 15.81 -3.51 4.01
N LYS A 196 15.30 -4.74 3.89
CA LYS A 196 14.86 -5.60 5.00
C LYS A 196 13.80 -4.94 5.90
N THR A 197 13.11 -3.91 5.42
CA THR A 197 12.06 -3.21 6.16
C THR A 197 10.90 -2.81 5.26
N LEU A 198 9.70 -2.76 5.82
CA LEU A 198 8.50 -2.28 5.14
C LEU A 198 8.43 -0.75 5.09
N TRP A 199 9.18 -0.03 5.93
CA TRP A 199 9.13 1.44 5.95
C TRP A 199 9.58 2.08 4.64
N ILE A 200 10.55 1.49 3.95
CA ILE A 200 11.02 2.01 2.66
C ILE A 200 9.91 1.95 1.59
N PRO A 201 9.28 0.79 1.28
CA PRO A 201 8.19 0.78 0.31
C PRO A 201 7.01 1.67 0.71
N ILE A 202 6.66 1.74 2.01
CA ILE A 202 5.61 2.65 2.51
C ILE A 202 5.91 4.10 2.13
N LEU A 203 7.13 4.56 2.42
CA LEU A 203 7.51 5.96 2.18
C LEU A 203 7.64 6.25 0.69
N ILE A 204 8.17 5.32 -0.11
CA ILE A 204 8.26 5.50 -1.57
C ILE A 204 6.85 5.56 -2.18
N HIS A 205 5.93 4.71 -1.76
CA HIS A 205 4.54 4.72 -2.22
C HIS A 205 3.89 6.07 -1.91
N ALA A 206 3.98 6.52 -0.66
CA ALA A 206 3.45 7.82 -0.25
C ALA A 206 4.07 9.00 -1.04
N ILE A 207 5.38 8.95 -1.31
CA ILE A 207 6.11 9.95 -2.10
C ILE A 207 5.66 9.96 -3.56
N LEU A 208 5.39 8.80 -4.15
CA LEU A 208 4.89 8.69 -5.53
C LEU A 208 3.49 9.32 -5.64
N ASP A 209 2.60 9.02 -4.71
CA ASP A 209 1.22 9.51 -4.76
C ASP A 209 1.08 10.98 -4.36
N TYR A 210 1.93 11.45 -3.45
CA TYR A 210 1.94 12.83 -2.97
C TYR A 210 2.98 13.70 -3.69
N THR A 211 3.46 13.27 -4.86
CA THR A 211 4.55 13.93 -5.59
C THR A 211 4.19 15.36 -6.01
N VAL A 212 5.21 16.23 -6.06
CA VAL A 212 5.18 17.53 -6.73
C VAL A 212 6.16 17.45 -7.91
N GLY A 213 5.67 17.67 -9.12
CA GLY A 213 6.46 17.47 -10.35
C GLY A 213 7.01 16.04 -10.44
N GLY A 214 8.29 15.91 -10.83
CA GLY A 214 8.95 14.60 -11.03
C GLY A 214 9.63 14.00 -9.79
N ILE A 215 9.52 14.63 -8.60
CA ILE A 215 10.29 14.24 -7.41
C ILE A 215 10.02 12.78 -7.01
N GLY A 216 8.76 12.35 -7.04
CA GLY A 216 8.38 11.00 -6.66
C GLY A 216 9.03 9.94 -7.55
N SER A 217 8.93 10.08 -8.87
CA SER A 217 9.53 9.15 -9.83
C SER A 217 11.05 9.14 -9.73
N ILE A 218 11.70 10.31 -9.59
CA ILE A 218 13.15 10.41 -9.40
C ILE A 218 13.57 9.68 -8.12
N THR A 219 12.82 9.86 -7.03
CA THR A 219 13.08 9.19 -5.75
C THR A 219 12.95 7.68 -5.90
N ALA A 220 11.87 7.19 -6.52
CA ALA A 220 11.64 5.76 -6.69
C ALA A 220 12.73 5.09 -7.55
N ILE A 221 13.11 5.73 -8.67
CA ILE A 221 14.18 5.26 -9.55
C ILE A 221 15.54 5.32 -8.83
N GLY A 222 15.82 6.40 -8.11
CA GLY A 222 17.05 6.57 -7.33
C GLY A 222 17.21 5.49 -6.26
N MET A 223 16.13 5.18 -5.52
CA MET A 223 16.13 4.12 -4.52
C MET A 223 16.33 2.73 -5.13
N PHE A 224 15.79 2.47 -6.33
CA PHE A 224 16.06 1.24 -7.07
C PHE A 224 17.55 1.05 -7.33
N PHE A 225 18.19 2.04 -7.96
CA PHE A 225 19.60 1.97 -8.28
C PHE A 225 20.47 1.94 -7.02
N TYR A 226 20.11 2.71 -5.99
CA TYR A 226 20.80 2.70 -4.70
C TYR A 226 20.87 1.27 -4.11
N PHE A 227 19.73 0.59 -3.99
CA PHE A 227 19.71 -0.78 -3.45
C PHE A 227 20.32 -1.81 -4.41
N LEU A 228 20.25 -1.58 -5.72
CA LEU A 228 20.92 -2.41 -6.71
C LEU A 228 22.44 -2.40 -6.49
N PHE A 229 23.04 -1.21 -6.40
CA PHE A 229 24.49 -1.06 -6.21
C PHE A 229 24.95 -1.47 -4.82
N LYS A 230 24.19 -1.11 -3.77
CA LYS A 230 24.50 -1.52 -2.39
C LYS A 230 24.58 -3.05 -2.27
N SER A 231 23.64 -3.76 -2.91
CA SER A 231 23.66 -5.23 -2.84
C SER A 231 24.81 -5.88 -3.60
N LYS A 232 25.27 -5.27 -4.71
CA LYS A 232 26.49 -5.75 -5.38
C LYS A 232 27.72 -5.58 -4.49
N GLN A 233 27.85 -4.46 -3.79
CA GLN A 233 28.98 -4.22 -2.89
C GLN A 233 29.03 -5.20 -1.71
N GLU A 234 27.87 -5.61 -1.19
CA GLU A 234 27.79 -6.64 -0.14
C GLU A 234 28.16 -8.05 -0.62
N GLU A 235 28.09 -8.34 -1.93
CA GLU A 235 28.53 -9.63 -2.50
C GLU A 235 30.05 -9.71 -2.73
N TYR A 236 30.75 -8.57 -2.78
CA TYR A 236 32.20 -8.49 -3.02
C TYR A 236 33.05 -8.28 -1.76
N ASN A 237 32.43 -8.10 -0.59
CA ASN A 237 33.10 -7.95 0.71
C ASN A 237 32.79 -9.15 1.61
#